data_AF-A0A5K1B318-F1
#
_entry.id   AF-A0A5K1B318-F1
#
_cell.length_a   1.000
_cell.length_b   1.000
_cell.length_c   1.000
_cell.angle_alpha   90.00
_cell.angle_beta   90.00
_cell.angle_gamma   90.00
#
_symmetry.space_group_name_H-M   'P 1'
#
loop_
_entity.id
_entity.type
_entity.pdbx_description
1 polymer ?
#
loop_
_entity_poly.entity_id
_entity_poly.type
_entity_poly.pdbx_seq_one_letter_code
_entity_poly.pdbx_strand_id
1 'polypeptide(L)' 'LQSSAQFIGACKEPVMVVVTELLLGGSLRKYLLSLRPRPLDIRVAVGFALDIAQAMECLHSHGIIH' A
#
# COMPACT_ATOMS: atom_id res chain seq x y z
N LEU A 1 10.06 -6.30 6.93
CA LEU A 1 8.84 -5.46 6.86
C LEU A 1 8.93 -4.68 5.56
N GLN A 2 8.03 -4.91 4.63
CA GLN A 2 7.99 -4.19 3.35
C GLN A 2 6.58 -3.61 3.25
N SER A 3 6.44 -2.32 3.52
CA SER A 3 5.17 -1.60 3.61
C SER A 3 4.71 -1.01 2.27
N SER A 4 5.46 -1.25 1.19
CA SER A 4 5.16 -0.89 -0.19
C SER A 4 5.22 -2.14 -1.08
N ALA A 5 4.35 -2.21 -2.09
CA ALA A 5 4.37 -3.31 -3.06
C ALA A 5 5.76 -3.44 -3.72
N GLN A 6 6.30 -4.66 -3.75
CA GLN A 6 7.59 -4.90 -4.37
C GLN A 6 7.52 -4.77 -5.89
N PHE A 7 8.45 -4.02 -6.48
CA PHE A 7 8.65 -4.02 -7.93
C PHE A 7 9.28 -5.35 -8.36
N ILE A 8 8.68 -6.01 -9.36
CA ILE A 8 9.16 -7.29 -9.92
C ILE A 8 9.83 -7.07 -11.27
N GLY A 9 9.25 -6.21 -12.13
CA GLY A 9 9.81 -5.96 -13.46
C GLY A 9 8.97 -4.99 -14.29
N ALA A 10 9.48 -4.63 -15.47
CA ALA A 10 8.75 -3.81 -16.42
C ALA A 10 9.06 -4.20 -17.87
N CYS A 11 8.10 -3.98 -18.76
CA CYS A 11 8.23 -4.14 -20.21
C CYS A 11 7.71 -2.87 -20.90
N LYS A 12 8.20 -2.53 -22.09
CA LYS A 12 7.88 -1.27 -22.79
C LYS A 12 7.12 -1.45 -24.11
N GLU A 13 7.27 -2.55 -24.85
CA GLU A 13 6.63 -2.72 -26.17
C GLU A 13 5.68 -3.93 -26.25
N PRO A 14 4.48 -3.78 -26.87
CA PRO A 14 3.90 -2.57 -27.47
C PRO A 14 3.21 -1.62 -26.48
N VAL A 15 3.15 -1.98 -25.19
CA VAL A 15 2.54 -1.20 -24.10
C VAL A 15 3.47 -1.24 -22.90
N MET A 16 3.59 -0.12 -22.17
CA MET A 16 4.33 -0.09 -20.91
C MET A 16 3.57 -0.88 -19.85
N VAL A 17 4.22 -1.92 -19.32
CA VAL A 17 3.71 -2.75 -18.23
C VAL A 17 4.69 -2.67 -17.07
N VAL A 18 4.18 -2.41 -15.88
CA VAL A 18 4.92 -2.51 -14.61
C VAL A 18 4.32 -3.66 -13.82
N VAL A 19 5.16 -4.62 -13.45
CA VAL A 19 4.80 -5.79 -12.65
C VAL A 19 5.27 -5.55 -11.23
N THR A 20 4.32 -5.64 -10.30
CA THR A 20 4.58 -5.58 -8.86
C THR A 20 4.03 -6.82 -8.17
N GLU A 21 4.40 -7.01 -6.92
CA GLU A 21 3.74 -7.94 -6.00
C GLU A 21 2.21 -7.78 -6.06
N LEU A 22 1.50 -8.92 -6.05
CA LEU A 22 0.05 -8.95 -5.96
C LEU A 22 -0.37 -8.93 -4.48
N LEU A 23 -0.89 -7.78 -4.03
CA LEU A 23 -1.48 -7.64 -2.70
C LEU A 23 -2.94 -8.13 -2.69
N LEU A 24 -3.15 -9.30 -2.10
CA LEU A 24 -4.48 -9.89 -1.94
C LEU A 24 -5.31 -9.06 -0.94
N GLY A 25 -6.52 -8.65 -1.33
CA GLY A 25 -7.40 -7.81 -0.50
C GLY A 25 -7.81 -6.48 -1.16
N GLY A 26 -7.11 -6.06 -2.21
CA GLY A 26 -7.40 -4.83 -2.93
C GLY A 26 -7.01 -3.58 -2.13
N SER A 27 -7.67 -2.45 -2.39
CA SER A 27 -7.30 -1.19 -1.73
C SER A 27 -7.85 -1.07 -0.31
N LEU A 28 -7.10 -0.37 0.55
CA LEU A 28 -7.55 0.00 1.90
C LEU A 28 -8.90 0.72 1.86
N ARG A 29 -9.14 1.58 0.86
CA ARG A 29 -10.44 2.24 0.65
C ARG A 29 -11.57 1.23 0.45
N LYS A 30 -11.39 0.22 -0.41
CA LYS A 30 -12.39 -0.83 -0.66
C LYS A 30 -12.69 -1.60 0.62
N TYR A 31 -11.64 -1.95 1.37
CA TYR A 31 -11.78 -2.63 2.66
C TYR A 31 -12.55 -1.79 3.67
N LEU A 32 -12.18 -0.52 3.89
CA LEU A 32 -12.86 0.37 4.83
C LEU A 32 -14.33 0.63 4.46
N LEU A 33 -14.64 0.71 3.16
CA LEU A 33 -16.03 0.83 2.71
C LEU A 33 -16.84 -0.44 3.02
N SER A 34 -16.23 -1.62 2.93
CA SER A 34 -16.90 -2.90 3.23
C SER A 34 -17.27 -3.08 4.70
N LEU A 35 -16.61 -2.36 5.61
CA LEU A 35 -16.88 -2.44 7.05
C LEU A 35 -18.09 -1.59 7.49
N ARG A 36 -18.58 -0.70 6.62
CA ARG A 36 -19.68 0.20 6.97
C ARG A 36 -20.96 -0.57 7.30
N PRO A 37 -21.75 -0.10 8.29
CA PRO A 37 -21.58 1.17 9.00
C PRO A 37 -20.61 1.11 10.20
N ARG A 38 -20.01 -0.05 10.47
CA ARG A 38 -19.16 -0.23 11.65
C ARG A 38 -17.78 0.41 11.43
N PRO A 39 -17.19 1.00 12.49
CA PRO A 39 -15.82 1.46 12.43
C PRO A 39 -14.85 0.26 12.41
N LEU A 40 -13.64 0.50 11.92
CA LEU A 40 -12.53 -0.44 12.06
C LEU A 40 -12.12 -0.56 13.54
N ASP A 41 -11.74 -1.75 13.98
CA ASP A 41 -11.17 -1.95 15.32
C ASP A 41 -9.92 -1.07 15.52
N ILE A 42 -9.83 -0.41 16.68
CA ILE A 42 -8.79 0.59 16.93
C ILE A 42 -7.37 0.01 16.86
N ARG A 43 -7.17 -1.25 17.27
CA ARG A 43 -5.84 -1.87 17.21
C ARG A 43 -5.44 -2.15 15.77
N VAL A 44 -6.41 -2.53 14.93
CA VAL A 44 -6.18 -2.72 13.49
C VAL A 44 -5.89 -1.37 12.82
N ALA A 45 -6.63 -0.32 13.18
CA ALA A 45 -6.38 1.03 12.66
C ALA A 45 -4.98 1.55 13.01
N VAL A 46 -4.53 1.33 14.26
CA VAL A 46 -3.17 1.68 14.69
C VAL A 46 -2.11 0.88 13.94
N GLY A 47 -2.36 -0.42 13.68
CA GLY A 47 -1.48 -1.24 12.83
C GLY A 47 -1.31 -0.65 11.43
N PHE A 48 -2.41 -0.34 10.75
CA PHE A 48 -2.35 0.31 9.43
C PHE A 48 -1.64 1.67 9.48
N ALA A 49 -1.92 2.49 10.50
CA ALA A 49 -1.28 3.78 10.64
C ALA A 49 0.24 3.66 10.81
N LEU A 50 0.71 2.69 11.60
CA LEU A 50 2.13 2.43 11.80
C LEU A 50 2.80 1.94 10.52
N ASP A 51 2.20 0.96 9.82
CA ASP A 51 2.73 0.42 8.58
C ASP A 51 2.84 1.51 7.48
N ILE A 52 1.83 2.37 7.37
CA ILE A 52 1.83 3.51 6.44
C ILE A 52 2.89 4.54 6.84
N ALA A 53 2.99 4.89 8.12
CA ALA A 53 3.98 5.85 8.59
C ALA A 53 5.41 5.37 8.30
N GLN A 54 5.69 4.08 8.46
CA GLN A 54 6.99 3.48 8.14
C GLN A 54 7.28 3.49 6.62
N ALA A 55 6.28 3.22 5.78
CA ALA A 55 6.42 3.38 4.33
C ALA A 55 6.78 4.83 3.96
N MET A 56 6.07 5.80 4.55
CA MET A 56 6.31 7.23 4.26
C MET A 56 7.67 7.71 4.78
N GLU A 57 8.10 7.25 5.95
CA GLU A 57 9.45 7.50 6.46
C GLU A 57 10.52 6.96 5.48
N CYS A 58 10.33 5.74 4.98
CA CYS A 58 11.21 5.17 3.98
C CYS A 58 11.27 6.03 2.70
N LEU A 59 10.13 6.45 2.14
CA LEU A 59 10.09 7.30 0.95
C LEU A 59 10.78 8.65 1.19
N HIS A 60 10.46 9.32 2.30
CA HIS A 60 11.03 10.62 2.63
C HIS A 60 12.54 10.54 2.86
N SER A 61 13.06 9.44 3.44
CA SER A 61 14.50 9.24 3.62
C SER A 61 15.27 9.14 2.29
N HIS A 62 14.57 8.83 1.19
CA HIS A 62 15.11 8.80 -0.17
C HIS A 62 14.75 10.06 -0.98
N GLY A 63 14.19 11.09 -0.35
CA GLY A 63 13.79 12.34 -1.01
C GLY A 63 12.57 12.21 -1.94
N ILE A 64 11.79 11.13 -1.81
CA ILE A 64 10.58 10.90 -2.60
C ILE A 64 9.37 11.47 -1.86
N ILE A 65 8.59 12.31 -2.54
CA ILE A 65 7.31 12.84 -2.03
C ILE A 65 6.17 12.08 -2.71
N HIS A 66 5.23 11.56 -1.91
CA HIS A 66 4.00 10.89 -2.36
C HIS A 66 2.77 11.72 -1.97
#